data_AF-A0A6M0CHP5-F1
#
_entry.id   AF-A0A6M0CHP5-F1
#
_cell.length_a   1.000
_cell.length_b   1.000
_cell.length_c   1.000
_cell.angle_alpha   90.00
_cell.angle_beta   90.00
_cell.angle_gamma   90.00
#
_symmetry.space_group_name_H-M   'P 1'
#
loop_
_entity.id
_entity.type
_entity.pdbx_description
1 polymer ?
#
loop_
_entity_poly.entity_id
_entity_poly.type
_entity_poly.pdbx_seq_one_letter_code
_entity_poly.pdbx_strand_id
1 'polypeptide(L)'
;GGAIAGSIGLLGSASLNADGFGMYEAVHGTAPDIAGKGIANPLGTLAGVMLMLGQWGEHQAVERLRSIQNDLLAQGYRTADLYPGALSHAQGDPQCSTLTPVNLHELTTLFIEACRAEE
;
A
#
# COMPACT_ATOMS: atom_id res chain seq x y z
N GLY A 1 7.92 -7.89 12.10
CA GLY A 1 6.95 -7.86 10.99
C GLY A 1 7.21 -6.69 10.07
N GLY A 2 6.61 -5.52 10.32
CA GLY A 2 6.66 -4.36 9.41
C GLY A 2 8.03 -3.78 9.09
N ALA A 3 9.02 -3.88 9.99
CA ALA A 3 10.39 -3.49 9.69
C ALA A 3 11.08 -4.40 8.65
N ILE A 4 10.64 -5.67 8.52
CA ILE A 4 11.18 -6.63 7.54
C ILE A 4 10.50 -6.44 6.17
N ALA A 5 9.26 -5.94 6.15
CA ALA A 5 8.51 -5.63 4.94
C ALA A 5 8.89 -4.29 4.28
N GLY A 6 9.85 -3.54 4.85
CA GLY A 6 10.31 -2.25 4.32
C GLY A 6 9.44 -1.04 4.69
N SER A 7 8.16 -1.22 5.03
CA SER A 7 7.31 -0.19 5.65
C SER A 7 6.11 -0.79 6.39
N ILE A 8 5.77 -0.19 7.54
CA ILE A 8 4.51 -0.49 8.26
C ILE A 8 3.29 -0.03 7.44
N GLY A 9 3.47 0.98 6.59
CA GLY A 9 2.45 1.52 5.69
C GLY A 9 2.00 0.55 4.59
N LEU A 10 2.59 -0.64 4.48
CA LEU A 10 2.17 -1.70 3.56
C LEU A 10 1.28 -2.77 4.21
N LEU A 11 1.12 -2.73 5.54
CA LEU A 11 0.48 -3.80 6.29
C LEU A 11 -1.00 -3.49 6.59
N GLY A 12 -1.87 -4.45 6.26
CA GLY A 12 -3.24 -4.53 6.77
C GLY A 12 -3.35 -5.50 7.94
N SER A 13 -4.40 -5.35 8.73
CA SER A 13 -4.79 -6.26 9.81
C SER A 13 -6.27 -6.62 9.71
N ALA A 14 -6.63 -7.72 10.37
CA ALA A 14 -8.00 -8.18 10.52
C ALA A 14 -8.23 -8.64 11.96
N SER A 15 -9.26 -8.09 12.61
CA SER A 15 -9.71 -8.50 13.95
C SER A 15 -11.08 -9.15 13.81
N LEU A 16 -11.12 -10.49 13.82
CA LEU A 16 -12.28 -11.29 13.44
C LEU A 16 -12.87 -12.06 14.64
N ASN A 17 -14.19 -12.24 14.64
CA ASN A 17 -14.87 -13.20 15.51
C ASN A 17 -14.80 -14.63 14.93
N ALA A 18 -15.39 -15.61 15.64
CA ALA A 18 -15.37 -17.01 15.22
C ALA A 18 -16.08 -17.27 13.87
N ASP A 19 -17.02 -16.41 13.50
CA ASP A 19 -17.79 -16.49 12.25
C ASP A 19 -17.10 -15.72 11.09
N GLY A 20 -15.90 -15.16 11.33
CA GLY A 20 -15.14 -14.41 10.32
C GLY A 20 -15.62 -12.97 10.09
N PHE A 21 -16.59 -12.49 10.88
CA PHE A 21 -17.01 -11.09 10.89
C PHE A 21 -16.09 -10.26 11.77
N GLY A 22 -15.72 -9.06 11.32
CA GLY A 22 -14.82 -8.22 12.09
C GLY A 22 -14.37 -6.95 11.39
N MET A 23 -13.33 -6.33 11.95
CA MET A 23 -12.74 -5.09 11.45
C MET A 23 -11.51 -5.40 10.60
N TYR A 24 -11.39 -4.72 9.47
CA TYR A 24 -10.19 -4.73 8.62
C TYR A 24 -9.64 -3.32 8.54
N GLU A 25 -8.36 -3.15 8.83
CA GLU A 25 -7.75 -1.83 8.96
C GLU A 25 -6.28 -1.84 8.57
N ALA A 26 -5.70 -0.65 8.41
CA ALA A 26 -4.25 -0.53 8.30
C ALA A 26 -3.60 -0.73 9.67
N VAL A 27 -2.40 -1.33 9.72
CA VAL A 27 -1.65 -1.50 10.98
C VAL A 27 -1.14 -0.16 11.53
N HIS A 28 -0.93 0.83 10.67
CA HIS A 28 -0.39 2.13 11.09
C HIS A 28 -1.44 2.97 11.84
N GLY A 29 -0.95 3.86 12.71
CA GLY A 29 -1.79 4.81 13.42
C GLY A 29 -2.20 6.02 12.59
N THR A 30 -2.64 7.08 13.26
CA THR A 30 -3.21 8.30 12.65
C THR A 30 -2.20 9.22 11.97
N ALA A 31 -0.90 9.02 12.20
CA ALA A 31 0.19 9.82 11.63
C ALA A 31 -0.05 11.35 11.74
N PRO A 32 -0.16 11.90 12.98
CA PRO A 32 -0.62 13.28 13.22
C PRO A 32 0.31 14.35 12.62
N ASP A 33 1.59 14.03 12.44
CA ASP A 33 2.62 14.87 11.82
C ASP A 33 2.41 15.08 10.32
N ILE A 34 1.71 14.17 9.63
CA ILE A 34 1.41 14.25 8.19
C ILE A 34 -0.09 14.34 7.87
N ALA A 35 -0.94 14.37 8.89
CA ALA A 35 -2.38 14.55 8.73
C ALA A 35 -2.71 15.84 7.94
N GLY A 36 -3.63 15.73 6.99
CA GLY A 36 -4.04 16.86 6.13
C GLY A 36 -3.05 17.25 5.03
N LYS A 37 -1.87 16.62 4.95
CA LYS A 37 -0.85 16.94 3.92
C LYS A 37 -0.99 16.14 2.62
N GLY A 38 -1.85 15.11 2.60
CA GLY A 38 -2.05 14.28 1.41
C GLY A 38 -0.82 13.47 0.99
N ILE A 39 0.08 13.16 1.92
CA ILE A 39 1.33 12.40 1.65
C ILE A 39 1.39 11.04 2.34
N ALA A 40 0.30 10.63 3.01
CA ALA A 40 0.23 9.33 3.66
C ALA A 40 0.22 8.20 2.63
N ASN A 41 0.79 7.06 2.98
CA ASN A 41 0.78 5.87 2.15
C ASN A 41 -0.59 5.16 2.21
N PRO A 42 -1.34 5.04 1.09
CA PRO A 42 -2.64 4.38 1.08
C PRO A 42 -2.56 2.85 1.13
N LEU A 43 -1.38 2.24 0.92
CA LEU A 43 -1.27 0.80 0.67
C LEU A 43 -1.65 -0.06 1.87
N GLY A 44 -1.49 0.43 3.10
CA GLY A 44 -1.87 -0.29 4.32
C GLY A 44 -3.39 -0.45 4.43
N THR A 45 -4.13 0.62 4.12
CA THR A 45 -5.60 0.58 4.05
C THR A 45 -6.05 -0.33 2.91
N LEU A 46 -5.41 -0.25 1.75
CA LEU A 46 -5.69 -1.14 0.61
C LEU A 46 -5.48 -2.62 0.98
N ALA A 47 -4.41 -2.94 1.71
CA ALA A 47 -4.15 -4.29 2.19
C ALA A 47 -5.27 -4.79 3.13
N GLY A 48 -5.81 -3.92 4.00
CA GLY A 48 -6.99 -4.23 4.81
C GLY A 48 -8.22 -4.56 3.93
N VAL A 49 -8.46 -3.77 2.88
CA VAL A 49 -9.54 -4.04 1.90
C VAL A 49 -9.33 -5.37 1.18
N MET A 50 -8.10 -5.71 0.78
CA MET A 50 -7.80 -7.00 0.15
C MET A 50 -8.07 -8.18 1.09
N LEU A 51 -7.75 -8.05 2.39
CA LEU A 51 -8.08 -9.07 3.39
C LEU A 51 -9.60 -9.26 3.50
N MET A 52 -10.34 -8.14 3.54
CA MET A 52 -11.81 -8.13 3.60
C MET A 52 -12.42 -8.83 2.37
N LEU A 53 -11.99 -8.47 1.16
CA LEU A 53 -12.44 -9.08 -0.09
C LEU A 53 -12.12 -10.57 -0.13
N GLY A 54 -10.92 -10.97 0.30
CA GLY A 54 -10.51 -12.36 0.38
C GLY A 54 -11.41 -13.18 1.32
N GLN A 55 -11.80 -12.63 2.46
CA GLN A 55 -12.74 -13.27 3.38
C GLN A 55 -14.13 -13.44 2.75
N TRP A 56 -14.55 -12.49 1.90
CA TRP A 56 -15.81 -12.57 1.16
C TRP A 56 -15.79 -13.51 -0.05
N GLY A 57 -14.65 -14.13 -0.35
CA GLY A 57 -14.49 -15.02 -1.50
C GLY A 57 -14.17 -14.31 -2.82
N GLU A 58 -13.94 -13.00 -2.79
CA GLU A 58 -13.64 -12.16 -3.96
C GLU A 58 -12.17 -12.26 -4.37
N HIS A 59 -11.67 -13.48 -4.54
CA HIS A 59 -10.25 -13.76 -4.80
C HIS A 59 -9.75 -13.16 -6.10
N GLN A 60 -10.58 -13.11 -7.16
CA GLN A 60 -10.19 -12.48 -8.42
C GLN A 60 -9.95 -10.96 -8.25
N ALA A 61 -10.80 -10.29 -7.47
CA ALA A 61 -10.62 -8.87 -7.17
C ALA A 61 -9.33 -8.64 -6.36
N VAL A 62 -9.04 -9.51 -5.39
CA VAL A 62 -7.79 -9.46 -4.60
C VAL A 62 -6.57 -9.60 -5.50
N GLU A 63 -6.54 -10.59 -6.40
CA GLU A 63 -5.41 -10.79 -7.30
C GLU A 63 -5.24 -9.63 -8.29
N ARG A 64 -6.34 -9.07 -8.82
CA ARG A 64 -6.29 -7.86 -9.65
C ARG A 64 -5.67 -6.69 -8.90
N LEU A 65 -6.16 -6.39 -7.70
CA LEU A 65 -5.62 -5.29 -6.89
C LEU A 65 -4.14 -5.51 -6.55
N ARG A 66 -3.75 -6.76 -6.26
CA ARG A 66 -2.36 -7.13 -5.97
C ARG A 66 -1.46 -6.98 -7.19
N SER A 67 -1.94 -7.35 -8.37
CA SER A 67 -1.20 -7.13 -9.62
C SER A 67 -0.97 -5.65 -9.86
N ILE A 68 -2.02 -4.83 -9.80
CA ILE A 68 -1.94 -3.38 -9.97
C ILE A 68 -0.96 -2.75 -8.97
N GLN A 69 -1.03 -3.16 -7.70
CA GLN A 69 -0.07 -2.72 -6.68
C GLN A 69 1.36 -3.06 -7.08
N ASN A 70 1.62 -4.30 -7.48
CA ASN A 70 2.94 -4.75 -7.89
C ASN A 70 3.44 -4.02 -9.13
N ASP A 71 2.56 -3.74 -10.10
CA ASP A 71 2.90 -3.06 -11.35
C ASP A 71 3.26 -1.59 -11.10
N LEU A 72 2.47 -0.88 -10.29
CA LEU A 72 2.79 0.49 -9.90
C LEU A 72 4.10 0.54 -9.10
N LEU A 73 4.31 -0.44 -8.22
CA LEU A 73 5.57 -0.54 -7.50
C LEU A 73 6.74 -0.87 -8.46
N ALA A 74 6.56 -1.75 -9.43
CA ALA A 74 7.59 -2.07 -10.43
C ALA A 74 7.94 -0.88 -11.33
N GLN A 75 6.96 -0.02 -11.61
CA GLN A 75 7.14 1.26 -12.34
C GLN A 75 7.83 2.34 -11.51
N GLY A 76 8.14 2.08 -10.23
CA GLY A 76 8.90 2.99 -9.38
C GLY A 76 8.06 3.97 -8.57
N TYR A 77 6.72 3.94 -8.66
CA TYR A 77 5.86 4.81 -7.85
C TYR A 77 5.98 4.48 -6.36
N ARG A 78 6.40 5.44 -5.54
CA ARG A 78 6.62 5.26 -4.09
C ARG A 78 6.14 6.48 -3.30
N THR A 79 5.49 6.24 -2.18
CA THR A 79 5.30 7.25 -1.14
C THR A 79 6.59 7.43 -0.34
N ALA A 80 6.70 8.53 0.40
CA ALA A 80 7.94 8.92 1.08
C ALA A 80 8.48 7.86 2.07
N ASP A 81 7.59 7.10 2.72
CA ASP A 81 7.94 6.01 3.64
C ASP A 81 8.52 4.77 2.95
N LEU A 82 8.28 4.61 1.65
CA LEU A 82 8.83 3.52 0.84
C LEU A 82 10.10 3.92 0.09
N TYR A 83 10.56 5.16 0.26
CA TYR A 83 11.79 5.62 -0.37
C TYR A 83 13.00 5.09 0.41
N PRO A 84 13.95 4.40 -0.25
CA PRO A 84 15.13 3.84 0.39
C PRO A 84 16.01 4.89 1.10
N GLY A 85 15.92 6.17 0.72
CA GLY A 85 16.67 7.26 1.32
C GLY A 85 16.36 7.54 2.80
N ALA A 86 15.27 6.99 3.36
CA ALA A 86 14.96 7.07 4.79
C ALA A 86 15.73 6.04 5.64
N LEU A 87 16.36 5.03 5.01
CA LEU A 87 17.21 4.03 5.65
C LEU A 87 18.64 4.22 5.14
N SER A 88 19.55 4.61 6.04
CA SER A 88 20.93 5.03 5.80
C SER A 88 21.88 4.00 5.14
N HIS A 89 21.36 2.94 4.51
CA HIS A 89 22.13 1.88 3.85
C HIS A 89 21.83 1.70 2.35
N ALA A 90 20.89 2.44 1.76
CA ALA A 90 20.55 2.32 0.34
C ALA A 90 21.41 3.20 -0.60
N GLN A 91 22.49 3.78 -0.09
CA GLN A 91 23.39 4.66 -0.83
C GLN A 91 24.27 3.81 -1.77
N GLY A 92 23.67 3.33 -2.86
CA GLY A 92 24.31 2.46 -3.84
C GLY A 92 23.36 1.59 -4.68
N ASP A 93 22.06 1.57 -4.38
CA ASP A 93 21.09 0.82 -5.19
C ASP A 93 20.75 1.57 -6.48
N PRO A 94 21.09 1.04 -7.68
CA PRO A 94 20.76 1.67 -8.96
C PRO A 94 19.24 1.85 -9.18
N GLN A 95 18.38 1.13 -8.46
CA GLN A 95 16.93 1.37 -8.50
C GLN A 95 16.51 2.66 -7.79
N CYS A 96 17.34 3.21 -6.90
CA CYS A 96 17.00 4.43 -6.16
C CYS A 96 16.88 5.66 -7.08
N SER A 97 17.58 5.67 -8.23
CA SER A 97 17.49 6.75 -9.24
C SER A 97 16.26 6.68 -10.15
N THR A 98 15.52 5.56 -10.15
CA THR A 98 14.33 5.35 -11.00
C THR A 98 13.02 5.44 -10.23
N LEU A 99 13.08 5.71 -8.92
CA LEU A 99 11.89 5.89 -8.11
C LEU A 99 11.20 7.22 -8.45
N THR A 100 9.88 7.19 -8.49
CA THR A 100 9.01 8.35 -8.72
C THR A 100 8.26 8.62 -7.41
N PRO A 101 8.56 9.72 -6.70
CA PRO A 101 7.85 10.06 -5.48
C PRO A 101 6.43 10.47 -5.86
N VAL A 102 5.44 9.84 -5.24
CA VAL A 102 4.02 10.16 -5.40
C VAL A 102 3.38 10.47 -4.07
N ASN A 103 2.43 11.41 -4.11
CA ASN A 103 1.59 11.71 -2.96
C ASN A 103 0.36 10.77 -2.92
N LEU A 104 -0.43 10.85 -1.85
CA LEU A 104 -1.62 10.03 -1.64
C LEU A 104 -2.60 10.12 -2.81
N HIS A 105 -2.86 11.34 -3.29
CA HIS A 105 -3.83 11.58 -4.34
C HIS A 105 -3.37 10.99 -5.68
N GLU A 106 -2.09 11.16 -6.02
CA GLU A 106 -1.48 10.59 -7.22
C GLU A 106 -1.53 9.07 -7.20
N LEU A 107 -1.05 8.43 -6.11
CA LEU A 107 -1.04 6.98 -6.03
C LEU A 107 -2.46 6.39 -6.06
N THR A 108 -3.42 7.03 -5.37
CA THR A 108 -4.82 6.60 -5.40
C THR A 108 -5.42 6.73 -6.80
N THR A 109 -5.13 7.82 -7.50
CA THR A 109 -5.59 8.05 -8.88
C THR A 109 -5.02 7.01 -9.83
N LEU A 110 -3.72 6.73 -9.76
CA LEU A 110 -3.06 5.69 -10.56
C LEU A 110 -3.70 4.31 -10.35
N PHE A 111 -4.05 3.96 -9.10
CA PHE A 111 -4.78 2.73 -8.82
C PHE A 111 -6.16 2.70 -9.48
N ILE A 112 -6.94 3.78 -9.37
CA ILE A 112 -8.27 3.87 -9.96
C ILE A 112 -8.20 3.77 -11.49
N GLU A 113 -7.24 4.45 -12.10
CA GLU A 113 -7.01 4.42 -13.55
C GLU A 113 -6.60 3.01 -14.02
N ALA A 114 -5.66 2.37 -13.31
CA ALA A 114 -5.27 1.00 -13.60
C ALA A 114 -6.44 0.01 -13.48
N CYS A 115 -7.29 0.15 -12.46
CA CYS A 115 -8.49 -0.67 -12.32
C CYS A 115 -9.47 -0.49 -13.50
N ARG A 116 -9.61 0.73 -14.03
CA ARG A 116 -10.50 1.03 -15.17
C ARG A 116 -9.94 0.59 -16.52
N ALA A 117 -8.62 0.52 -16.67
CA ALA A 117 -7.98 0.14 -17.92
C ALA A 117 -8.12 -1.36 -18.24
N GLU A 118 -8.58 -2.16 -17.29
CA GLU A 118 -8.77 -3.61 -17.45
C GLU A 118 -10.24 -4.05 -17.61
N GLU A 119 -11.15 -3.12 -17.93
CA GLU A 119 -12.55 -3.39 -18.34
C GLU A 119 -12.69 -3.44 -19.87
#